data_AF-A0A968LGH0-F1
#
_entry.id   AF-A0A968LGH0-F1
#
_cell.length_a   1.000
_cell.length_b   1.000
_cell.length_c   1.000
_cell.angle_alpha   90.00
_cell.angle_beta   90.00
_cell.angle_gamma   90.00
#
_symmetry.space_group_name_H-M   'P 1'
#
loop_
_entity.id
_entity.type
_entity.pdbx_description
1 polymer ?
#
loop_
_entity_poly.entity_id
_entity_poly.type
_entity_poly.pdbx_seq_one_letter_code
_entity_poly.pdbx_strand_id
1 'polypeptide(L)'
;MDEDKKYKTFTIPKRSGGRRQILAPCGPILGLQHKLRDFLDACYEPPPSTHGYVPGRSIRTNAVPHEKCQYMMKLDIVDFFPSITFARVYGLFKAAPFRFTNKVASTLANLLCYREVLPQGAPTSPVVSNLICQRLDRDLLKFAREYSSQFTRYADDLTFSTKDGAQWGLVVLNDKRKCPHPEIERIIQENGFRLNEAKTRFLNKYCRRIVTGVVTNERLNVPQSYLRTTNRMLKLAGTNGLDNVGRWYCQDNHIFSSTVMNFADYVVKVLQGRIAYAKMIRGSDDPICQKHSIYLDNIVSGRPLTYGAGNYMKFAKLTPLRVLHLSDFHFRVETSWNATPLLEDLVNCIGDPARMSLLPPDLVVVTGDIAFSGRKAEYALAADFLSQLCARISLPINRVFMVPGNHDVDRAAVSDVALREQKDLLKLDEPGARISAMFKDADIRRVLLRRLDSYVDFCKNFYGSGLRAEPWWKETVQVRDMNIGISGLCSSWMSVSDGEQGQLMLGLPQVNEVMHRGFTHDLTMTLLHHPLNWISEKDAESVDEIRAWSDVVFHGHVHTSDIATTYSQCRGDDDIGSRSGVRW
;
A
#
# COMPACT_ATOMS: atom_id res chain seq x y z
N MET A 1 -37.81 28.45 13.07
CA MET A 1 -36.67 27.61 13.50
C MET A 1 -35.42 28.23 12.93
N ASP A 2 -34.48 28.60 13.79
CA ASP A 2 -33.15 29.08 13.42
C ASP A 2 -32.47 28.10 12.44
N GLU A 3 -31.91 28.58 11.33
CA GLU A 3 -31.37 27.72 10.25
C GLU A 3 -30.24 26.83 10.75
N ASP A 4 -29.43 27.33 11.68
CA ASP A 4 -28.31 26.60 12.27
C ASP A 4 -28.75 25.44 13.18
N LYS A 5 -30.04 25.32 13.51
CA LYS A 5 -30.60 24.19 14.27
C LYS A 5 -31.11 23.04 13.40
N LYS A 6 -31.12 23.18 12.07
CA LYS A 6 -31.63 22.15 11.13
C LYS A 6 -30.57 21.11 10.73
N TYR A 7 -29.29 21.45 10.86
CA TYR A 7 -28.17 20.60 10.47
C TYR A 7 -27.09 20.57 11.56
N LYS A 8 -26.56 19.38 11.81
CA LYS A 8 -25.34 19.18 12.60
C LYS A 8 -24.15 19.14 11.67
N THR A 9 -23.18 20.01 11.92
CA THR A 9 -21.92 20.06 11.17
C THR A 9 -20.83 19.31 11.92
N PHE A 10 -20.13 18.41 11.23
CA PHE A 10 -18.94 17.75 11.76
C PHE A 10 -17.95 17.43 10.63
N THR A 11 -16.74 16.98 10.95
CA THR A 11 -15.74 16.64 9.94
C THR A 11 -15.31 15.20 10.02
N ILE A 12 -15.05 14.59 8.87
CA ILE A 12 -14.47 13.25 8.75
C ILE A 12 -13.14 13.33 7.98
N PRO A 13 -12.13 12.51 8.32
CA PRO A 13 -10.87 12.48 7.58
C PRO A 13 -11.08 11.93 6.16
N LYS A 14 -10.42 12.54 5.17
CA LYS A 14 -10.35 11.99 3.80
C LYS A 14 -9.22 10.96 3.71
N ARG A 15 -9.40 9.92 2.88
CA ARG A 15 -8.35 8.93 2.61
C ARG A 15 -7.09 9.53 1.98
N SER A 16 -7.23 10.60 1.20
CA SER A 16 -6.14 11.32 0.53
C SER A 16 -5.51 12.41 1.41
N GLY A 17 -5.81 12.44 2.71
CA GLY A 17 -5.46 13.56 3.58
C GLY A 17 -6.47 14.72 3.54
N GLY A 18 -6.48 15.51 4.61
CA GLY A 18 -7.44 16.60 4.83
C GLY A 18 -8.77 16.17 5.45
N ARG A 19 -9.70 17.11 5.58
CA ARG A 19 -11.01 16.90 6.23
C ARG A 19 -12.16 17.15 5.26
N ARG A 20 -13.23 16.37 5.39
CA ARG A 20 -14.50 16.53 4.68
C ARG A 20 -15.54 16.99 5.69
N GLN A 21 -16.16 18.12 5.43
CA GLN A 21 -17.28 18.60 6.22
C GLN A 21 -18.53 17.81 5.87
N ILE A 22 -19.23 17.32 6.89
CA ILE A 22 -20.51 16.61 6.79
C ILE A 22 -21.58 17.50 7.42
N LEU A 23 -22.67 17.66 6.67
CA LEU A 23 -23.85 18.43 7.05
C LEU A 23 -24.99 17.43 7.20
N ALA A 24 -25.22 16.96 8.42
CA ALA A 24 -26.24 15.96 8.72
C ALA A 24 -27.54 16.64 9.19
N PRO A 25 -28.68 16.43 8.51
CA PRO A 25 -29.95 17.01 8.93
C PRO A 25 -30.43 16.39 10.25
N CYS A 26 -31.12 17.18 11.07
CA CYS A 26 -31.61 16.73 12.39
C CYS A 26 -33.08 17.11 12.64
N GLY A 27 -33.73 16.42 13.58
CA GLY A 27 -35.11 16.71 13.96
C GLY A 27 -36.13 16.50 12.82
N PRO A 28 -37.17 17.34 12.70
CA PRO A 28 -38.26 17.14 11.75
C PRO A 28 -37.85 17.13 10.27
N ILE A 29 -36.82 17.89 9.89
CA ILE A 29 -36.37 17.98 8.49
C ILE A 29 -35.81 16.63 8.01
N LEU A 30 -35.10 15.89 8.86
CA LEU A 30 -34.58 14.56 8.54
C LEU A 30 -35.73 13.60 8.17
N GLY A 31 -36.81 13.61 8.96
CA GLY A 31 -37.99 12.77 8.70
C GLY A 31 -38.69 13.12 7.38
N LEU A 32 -38.80 14.41 7.05
CA LEU A 32 -39.36 14.86 5.77
C LEU A 32 -38.47 14.45 4.59
N GLN A 33 -37.16 14.60 4.71
CA GLN A 33 -36.22 14.22 3.67
C GLN A 33 -36.23 12.71 3.43
N HIS A 34 -36.38 11.86 4.46
CA HIS A 34 -36.56 10.42 4.24
C HIS A 34 -37.79 10.09 3.40
N LYS A 35 -38.96 10.67 3.74
CA LYS A 35 -40.19 10.46 2.94
C LYS A 35 -40.03 10.96 1.50
N LEU A 36 -39.37 12.10 1.34
CA LEU A 36 -39.12 12.68 0.02
C LEU A 36 -38.13 11.82 -0.78
N ARG A 37 -37.11 11.25 -0.14
CA ARG A 37 -36.17 10.34 -0.78
C ARG A 37 -36.91 9.15 -1.38
N ASP A 38 -37.81 8.50 -0.64
CA ASP A 38 -38.54 7.33 -1.14
C ASP A 38 -39.38 7.68 -2.39
N PHE A 39 -40.01 8.86 -2.40
CA PHE A 39 -40.71 9.38 -3.57
C PHE A 39 -39.76 9.62 -4.75
N LEU A 40 -38.61 10.28 -4.51
CA LEU A 40 -37.64 10.58 -5.57
C LEU A 40 -36.98 9.31 -6.14
N ASP A 41 -36.67 8.33 -5.29
CA ASP A 41 -36.12 7.03 -5.68
C ASP A 41 -37.13 6.31 -6.61
N ALA A 42 -38.44 6.38 -6.31
CA ALA A 42 -39.48 5.80 -7.16
C ALA A 42 -39.65 6.52 -8.51
N CYS A 43 -39.34 7.81 -8.58
CA CYS A 43 -39.40 8.59 -9.83
C CYS A 43 -38.12 8.48 -10.67
N TYR A 44 -37.04 7.93 -10.13
CA TYR A 44 -35.75 7.90 -10.80
C TYR A 44 -35.51 6.57 -11.52
N GLU A 45 -35.39 6.64 -12.84
CA GLU A 45 -34.91 5.53 -13.66
C GLU A 45 -33.41 5.68 -13.93
N PRO A 46 -32.54 4.90 -13.25
CA PRO A 46 -31.10 5.02 -13.39
C PRO A 46 -30.60 4.45 -14.73
N PRO A 47 -29.85 5.23 -15.54
CA PRO A 47 -29.17 4.73 -16.73
C PRO A 47 -28.27 3.54 -16.40
N PRO A 48 -28.03 2.56 -17.29
CA PRO A 48 -27.20 1.39 -17.00
C PRO A 48 -25.78 1.71 -16.48
N SER A 49 -25.22 2.86 -16.84
CA SER A 49 -23.89 3.31 -16.40
C SER A 49 -23.84 3.89 -14.98
N THR A 50 -24.97 4.20 -14.33
CA THR A 50 -24.99 4.92 -13.06
C THR A 50 -25.05 3.99 -11.85
N HIS A 51 -23.94 3.71 -11.17
CA HIS A 51 -23.91 2.73 -10.07
C HIS A 51 -23.93 3.34 -8.67
N GLY A 52 -23.46 4.57 -8.53
CA GLY A 52 -23.44 5.27 -7.24
C GLY A 52 -24.86 5.60 -6.76
N TYR A 53 -25.15 5.28 -5.50
CA TYR A 53 -26.44 5.57 -4.84
C TYR A 53 -27.68 4.94 -5.49
N VAL A 54 -27.52 3.90 -6.30
CA VAL A 54 -28.64 3.21 -6.94
C VAL A 54 -28.93 1.88 -6.22
N PRO A 55 -30.18 1.63 -5.77
CA PRO A 55 -30.56 0.35 -5.18
C PRO A 55 -30.23 -0.84 -6.11
N GLY A 56 -29.70 -1.91 -5.53
CA GLY A 56 -29.28 -3.11 -6.27
C GLY A 56 -27.96 -2.96 -7.04
N ARG A 57 -27.35 -1.77 -7.07
CA ARG A 57 -26.02 -1.55 -7.63
C ARG A 57 -24.97 -1.42 -6.53
N SER A 58 -23.75 -1.80 -6.87
CA SER A 58 -22.61 -1.82 -5.94
C SER A 58 -21.32 -1.48 -6.68
N ILE A 59 -20.25 -1.29 -5.91
CA ILE A 59 -18.88 -1.16 -6.46
C ILE A 59 -18.50 -2.33 -7.37
N ARG A 60 -19.07 -3.53 -7.17
CA ARG A 60 -18.86 -4.67 -8.05
C ARG A 60 -19.52 -4.43 -9.38
N THR A 61 -20.81 -4.09 -9.39
CA THR A 61 -21.54 -3.83 -10.63
C THR A 61 -20.91 -2.68 -11.42
N ASN A 62 -20.32 -1.70 -10.72
CA ASN A 62 -19.56 -0.61 -11.32
C ASN A 62 -18.26 -1.09 -11.98
N ALA A 63 -17.59 -2.08 -11.39
CA ALA A 63 -16.34 -2.61 -11.89
C ALA A 63 -16.51 -3.64 -13.03
N VAL A 64 -17.63 -4.37 -13.07
CA VAL A 64 -17.93 -5.42 -14.08
C VAL A 64 -17.68 -4.95 -15.52
N PRO A 65 -18.20 -3.79 -15.98
CA PRO A 65 -18.00 -3.34 -17.36
C PRO A 65 -16.53 -3.11 -17.75
N HIS A 66 -15.64 -2.96 -16.76
CA HIS A 66 -14.24 -2.63 -16.94
C HIS A 66 -13.30 -3.82 -16.72
N GLU A 67 -13.85 -5.02 -16.53
CA GLU A 67 -13.07 -6.25 -16.40
C GLU A 67 -12.28 -6.54 -17.68
N LYS A 68 -11.00 -6.92 -17.54
CA LYS A 68 -10.08 -7.24 -18.65
C LYS A 68 -9.85 -6.11 -19.66
N CYS A 69 -10.18 -4.87 -19.31
CA CYS A 69 -9.86 -3.75 -20.18
C CYS A 69 -8.35 -3.56 -20.32
N GLN A 70 -7.92 -3.00 -21.46
CA GLN A 70 -6.52 -2.72 -21.75
C GLN A 70 -6.16 -1.28 -21.41
N TYR A 71 -7.11 -0.36 -21.56
CA TYR A 71 -6.95 1.04 -21.25
C TYR A 71 -8.11 1.52 -20.37
N MET A 72 -7.81 2.39 -19.42
CA MET A 72 -8.78 2.96 -18.48
C MET A 72 -8.49 4.43 -18.25
N MET A 73 -9.53 5.24 -18.27
CA MET A 73 -9.49 6.65 -17.91
C MET A 73 -10.41 6.85 -16.71
N LYS A 74 -9.84 7.32 -15.61
CA LYS A 74 -10.54 7.63 -14.37
C LYS A 74 -10.58 9.14 -14.16
N LEU A 75 -11.77 9.67 -13.96
CA LEU A 75 -12.01 11.09 -13.75
C LEU A 75 -12.79 11.28 -12.45
N ASP A 76 -12.62 12.43 -11.80
CA ASP A 76 -13.28 12.81 -10.54
C ASP A 76 -13.84 14.22 -10.69
N ILE A 77 -15.04 14.47 -10.14
CA ILE A 77 -15.67 15.80 -10.16
C ILE A 77 -15.30 16.58 -8.90
N VAL A 78 -14.82 17.82 -9.08
CA VAL A 78 -14.50 18.72 -7.96
C VAL A 78 -15.76 19.11 -7.21
N ASP A 79 -15.73 18.97 -5.88
CA ASP A 79 -16.79 19.39 -4.95
C ASP A 79 -18.20 19.00 -5.42
N PHE A 80 -18.37 17.74 -5.80
CA PHE A 80 -19.57 17.23 -6.46
C PHE A 80 -20.89 17.69 -5.82
N PHE A 81 -21.09 17.47 -4.52
CA PHE A 81 -22.30 17.91 -3.82
C PHE A 81 -22.42 19.45 -3.74
N PRO A 82 -21.40 20.19 -3.25
CA PRO A 82 -21.44 21.66 -3.27
C PRO A 82 -21.65 22.30 -4.65
N SER A 83 -21.23 21.65 -5.74
CA SER A 83 -21.44 22.12 -7.12
C SER A 83 -22.91 22.04 -7.58
N ILE A 84 -23.76 21.33 -6.83
CA ILE A 84 -25.20 21.25 -7.08
C ILE A 84 -25.89 22.31 -6.23
N THR A 85 -26.13 23.47 -6.85
CA THR A 85 -26.71 24.65 -6.18
C THR A 85 -28.22 24.56 -6.07
N PHE A 86 -28.79 25.40 -5.19
CA PHE A 86 -30.24 25.62 -5.07
C PHE A 86 -30.90 25.84 -6.43
N ALA A 87 -30.31 26.68 -7.28
CA ALA A 87 -30.85 26.97 -8.61
C ALA A 87 -30.94 25.72 -9.50
N ARG A 88 -29.97 24.81 -9.41
CA ARG A 88 -29.98 23.53 -10.15
C ARG A 88 -31.07 22.60 -9.62
N VAL A 89 -31.24 22.50 -8.30
CA VAL A 89 -32.30 21.70 -7.67
C VAL A 89 -33.68 22.27 -7.98
N TYR A 90 -33.83 23.59 -7.93
CA TYR A 90 -35.05 24.28 -8.37
C TYR A 90 -35.36 23.97 -9.84
N GLY A 91 -34.36 24.09 -10.72
CA GLY A 91 -34.47 23.77 -12.14
C GLY A 91 -34.89 22.33 -12.41
N LEU A 92 -34.36 21.37 -11.64
CA LEU A 92 -34.77 19.96 -11.71
C LEU A 92 -36.28 19.79 -11.52
N PHE A 93 -36.85 20.40 -10.49
CA PHE A 93 -38.29 20.28 -10.22
C PHE A 93 -39.17 21.10 -11.17
N LYS A 94 -38.61 22.13 -11.80
CA LYS A 94 -39.28 22.89 -12.87
C LYS A 94 -39.33 22.13 -14.19
N ALA A 95 -38.33 21.29 -14.46
CA ALA A 95 -38.22 20.51 -15.68
C ALA A 95 -39.10 19.24 -15.66
N ALA A 96 -39.22 18.57 -16.81
CA ALA A 96 -39.76 17.22 -16.87
C ALA A 96 -38.83 16.25 -16.09
N PRO A 97 -39.37 15.21 -15.44
CA PRO A 97 -40.77 14.79 -15.44
C PRO A 97 -41.69 15.55 -14.45
N PHE A 98 -41.14 16.34 -13.52
CA PHE A 98 -41.89 16.91 -12.40
C PHE A 98 -42.81 18.08 -12.77
N ARG A 99 -42.31 19.06 -13.54
CA ARG A 99 -43.05 20.26 -13.98
C ARG A 99 -43.82 21.00 -12.87
N PHE A 100 -43.21 21.09 -11.69
CA PHE A 100 -43.87 21.71 -10.53
C PHE A 100 -44.00 23.23 -10.67
N THR A 101 -44.96 23.81 -9.93
CA THR A 101 -45.14 25.27 -9.82
C THR A 101 -43.93 25.90 -9.12
N ASN A 102 -43.72 27.21 -9.32
CA ASN A 102 -42.57 27.92 -8.73
C ASN A 102 -42.53 27.78 -7.20
N LYS A 103 -43.71 27.85 -6.56
CA LYS A 103 -43.84 27.70 -5.10
C LYS A 103 -43.39 26.31 -4.62
N VAL A 104 -43.85 25.25 -5.29
CA VAL A 104 -43.51 23.86 -4.93
C VAL A 104 -42.03 23.59 -5.19
N ALA A 105 -41.52 23.95 -6.38
CA ALA A 105 -40.11 23.75 -6.74
C ALA A 105 -39.16 24.50 -5.79
N SER A 106 -39.48 25.75 -5.43
CA SER A 106 -38.69 26.53 -4.47
C SER A 106 -38.75 25.94 -3.06
N THR A 107 -39.92 25.45 -2.63
CA THR A 107 -40.07 24.82 -1.31
C THR A 107 -39.26 23.52 -1.23
N LEU A 108 -39.29 22.69 -2.28
CA LEU A 108 -38.48 21.48 -2.35
C LEU A 108 -36.99 21.80 -2.37
N ALA A 109 -36.55 22.77 -3.18
CA ALA A 109 -35.16 23.19 -3.21
C ALA A 109 -34.69 23.70 -1.83
N ASN A 110 -35.52 24.47 -1.11
CA ASN A 110 -35.22 24.94 0.25
C ASN A 110 -35.17 23.80 1.28
N LEU A 111 -35.95 22.74 1.08
CA LEU A 111 -35.93 21.56 1.95
C LEU A 111 -34.69 20.69 1.72
N LEU A 112 -34.18 20.67 0.49
CA LEU A 112 -33.12 19.77 0.04
C LEU A 112 -31.73 20.40 0.11
N CYS A 113 -31.63 21.72 -0.10
CA CYS A 113 -30.39 22.46 -0.02
C CYS A 113 -30.19 23.04 1.38
N TYR A 114 -28.93 23.24 1.75
CA TYR A 114 -28.53 23.96 2.95
C TYR A 114 -27.43 24.95 2.57
N ARG A 115 -27.61 26.22 2.93
CA ARG A 115 -26.70 27.31 2.53
C ARG A 115 -26.45 27.32 1.01
N GLU A 116 -27.54 27.35 0.24
CA GLU A 116 -27.55 27.41 -1.24
C GLU A 116 -26.98 26.19 -2.00
N VAL A 117 -26.57 25.13 -1.32
CA VAL A 117 -25.98 23.94 -1.97
C VAL A 117 -26.58 22.64 -1.46
N LEU A 118 -26.43 21.57 -2.23
CA LEU A 118 -26.83 20.23 -1.83
C LEU A 118 -25.87 19.71 -0.73
N PRO A 119 -26.35 19.43 0.49
CA PRO A 119 -25.49 19.09 1.61
C PRO A 119 -24.95 17.66 1.52
N GLN A 120 -23.68 17.48 1.89
CA GLN A 120 -23.10 16.15 2.05
C GLN A 120 -23.50 15.57 3.41
N GLY A 121 -24.49 14.67 3.42
CA GLY A 121 -25.01 14.04 4.63
C GLY A 121 -26.52 13.94 4.70
N ALA A 122 -27.26 14.66 3.84
CA ALA A 122 -28.71 14.51 3.77
C ALA A 122 -29.12 13.23 3.01
N PRO A 123 -30.19 12.53 3.44
CA PRO A 123 -30.62 11.27 2.83
C PRO A 123 -31.14 11.43 1.39
N THR A 124 -31.55 12.63 0.99
CA THR A 124 -32.04 12.95 -0.36
C THR A 124 -30.93 13.35 -1.33
N SER A 125 -29.80 13.88 -0.84
CA SER A 125 -28.69 14.31 -1.69
C SER A 125 -28.22 13.25 -2.69
N PRO A 126 -28.10 11.96 -2.32
CA PRO A 126 -27.74 10.90 -3.25
C PRO A 126 -28.62 10.83 -4.50
N VAL A 127 -29.94 10.70 -4.33
CA VAL A 127 -30.89 10.59 -5.46
C VAL A 127 -31.02 11.89 -6.24
N VAL A 128 -31.03 13.04 -5.56
CA VAL A 128 -31.06 14.36 -6.23
C VAL A 128 -29.83 14.55 -7.11
N SER A 129 -28.64 14.16 -6.63
CA SER A 129 -27.41 14.26 -7.44
C SER A 129 -27.48 13.40 -8.70
N ASN A 130 -28.08 12.21 -8.62
CA ASN A 130 -28.28 11.32 -9.76
C ASN A 130 -29.31 11.85 -10.76
N LEU A 131 -30.40 12.45 -10.29
CA LEU A 131 -31.39 13.13 -11.12
C LEU A 131 -30.75 14.30 -11.89
N ILE A 132 -29.94 15.12 -11.22
CA ILE A 132 -29.19 16.23 -11.86
C ILE A 132 -28.21 15.71 -12.92
N CYS A 133 -27.55 14.58 -12.66
CA CYS A 133 -26.59 13.99 -13.59
C CYS A 133 -27.21 13.23 -14.77
N GLN A 134 -28.54 13.12 -14.90
CA GLN A 134 -29.15 12.37 -16.02
C GLN A 134 -28.69 12.86 -17.40
N ARG A 135 -28.61 14.18 -17.58
CA ARG A 135 -28.12 14.79 -18.83
C ARG A 135 -26.65 14.44 -19.07
N LEU A 136 -25.82 14.61 -18.05
CA LEU A 136 -24.40 14.26 -18.07
C LEU A 136 -24.20 12.78 -18.46
N ASP A 137 -24.90 11.87 -17.79
CA ASP A 137 -24.78 10.43 -18.01
C ASP A 137 -25.15 10.05 -19.44
N ARG A 138 -26.22 10.63 -19.98
CA ARG A 138 -26.65 10.39 -21.35
C ARG A 138 -25.60 10.87 -22.37
N ASP A 139 -25.06 12.06 -22.16
CA ASP A 139 -24.09 12.66 -23.08
C ASP A 139 -22.75 11.91 -23.03
N LEU A 140 -22.29 11.51 -21.83
CA LEU A 140 -21.10 10.66 -21.66
C LEU A 140 -21.30 9.23 -22.18
N LEU A 141 -22.50 8.65 -22.05
CA LEU A 141 -22.85 7.38 -22.69
C LEU A 141 -22.84 7.46 -24.22
N LYS A 142 -23.19 8.61 -24.79
CA LYS A 142 -23.10 8.84 -26.24
C LYS A 142 -21.64 8.86 -26.66
N PHE A 143 -20.80 9.62 -25.96
CA PHE A 143 -19.36 9.62 -26.15
C PHE A 143 -18.79 8.21 -26.06
N ALA A 144 -19.12 7.46 -25.00
CA ALA A 144 -18.61 6.11 -24.81
C ALA A 144 -18.93 5.18 -25.99
N ARG A 145 -20.14 5.27 -26.55
CA ARG A 145 -20.54 4.49 -27.73
C ARG A 145 -19.78 4.89 -28.99
N GLU A 146 -19.62 6.18 -29.24
CA GLU A 146 -18.90 6.71 -30.41
C GLU A 146 -17.44 6.23 -30.42
N TYR A 147 -16.81 6.21 -29.25
CA TYR A 147 -15.42 5.78 -29.07
C TYR A 147 -15.29 4.34 -28.56
N SER A 148 -16.28 3.46 -28.84
CA SER A 148 -16.24 2.02 -28.55
C SER A 148 -15.75 1.66 -27.13
N SER A 149 -16.19 2.45 -26.16
CA SER A 149 -15.76 2.43 -24.77
C SER A 149 -16.91 2.04 -23.84
N GLN A 150 -16.55 1.44 -22.72
CA GLN A 150 -17.44 1.24 -21.59
C GLN A 150 -17.38 2.47 -20.68
N PHE A 151 -18.51 2.88 -20.13
CA PHE A 151 -18.62 4.01 -19.21
C PHE A 151 -19.46 3.66 -17.99
N THR A 152 -18.95 4.01 -16.81
CA THR A 152 -19.71 3.97 -15.55
C THR A 152 -19.48 5.23 -14.72
N ARG A 153 -20.47 5.59 -13.91
CA ARG A 153 -20.40 6.65 -12.91
C ARG A 153 -20.76 6.11 -11.53
N TYR A 154 -19.92 6.39 -10.55
CA TYR A 154 -20.16 6.12 -9.14
C TYR A 154 -20.05 7.42 -8.34
N ALA A 155 -21.18 8.09 -8.14
CA ALA A 155 -21.23 9.44 -7.57
C ALA A 155 -20.39 10.42 -8.42
N ASP A 156 -19.28 10.91 -7.87
CA ASP A 156 -18.31 11.82 -8.47
C ASP A 156 -17.22 11.13 -9.30
N ASP A 157 -17.03 9.81 -9.11
CA ASP A 157 -16.07 9.01 -9.88
C ASP A 157 -16.67 8.63 -11.24
N LEU A 158 -15.98 8.97 -12.33
CA LEU A 158 -16.30 8.57 -13.70
C LEU A 158 -15.22 7.61 -14.22
N THR A 159 -15.61 6.48 -14.79
CA THR A 159 -14.67 5.50 -15.35
C THR A 159 -15.01 5.17 -16.79
N PHE A 160 -14.03 5.35 -17.67
CA PHE A 160 -14.07 4.88 -19.05
C PHE A 160 -13.06 3.75 -19.24
N SER A 161 -13.38 2.77 -20.08
CA SER A 161 -12.43 1.73 -20.46
C SER A 161 -12.61 1.25 -21.89
N THR A 162 -11.51 0.90 -22.55
CA THR A 162 -11.52 0.29 -23.88
C THR A 162 -10.48 -0.83 -23.98
N LYS A 163 -10.64 -1.69 -24.99
CA LYS A 163 -9.62 -2.66 -25.40
C LYS A 163 -8.58 -2.06 -26.35
N ASP A 164 -8.92 -0.97 -27.04
CA ASP A 164 -8.07 -0.32 -28.01
C ASP A 164 -7.92 1.18 -27.69
N GLY A 165 -6.73 1.56 -27.20
CA GLY A 165 -6.43 2.94 -26.83
C GLY A 165 -6.44 3.91 -28.01
N ALA A 166 -6.30 3.44 -29.26
CA ALA A 166 -6.33 4.29 -30.45
C ALA A 166 -7.62 5.10 -30.53
N GLN A 167 -8.71 4.53 -30.02
CA GLN A 167 -10.03 5.14 -30.00
C GLN A 167 -10.07 6.46 -29.24
N TRP A 168 -9.25 6.65 -28.21
CA TRP A 168 -9.18 7.94 -27.50
C TRP A 168 -8.10 8.87 -28.04
N GLY A 169 -7.46 8.52 -29.16
CA GLY A 169 -6.23 9.16 -29.63
C GLY A 169 -5.02 8.87 -28.73
N LEU A 170 -5.09 7.86 -27.85
CA LEU A 170 -3.99 7.54 -26.92
C LEU A 170 -2.75 6.94 -27.59
N VAL A 171 -2.88 6.32 -28.78
CA VAL A 171 -1.74 5.72 -29.50
C VAL A 171 -0.69 6.77 -29.91
N VAL A 172 -1.05 8.06 -29.94
CA VAL A 172 -0.14 9.16 -30.27
C VAL A 172 0.40 9.88 -29.01
N LEU A 173 -0.16 9.61 -27.82
CA LEU A 173 0.17 10.36 -26.61
C LEU A 173 1.19 9.62 -25.74
N ASN A 174 2.43 9.57 -26.23
CA ASN A 174 3.58 9.50 -25.34
C ASN A 174 3.61 10.77 -24.46
N ASP A 175 3.57 10.59 -23.15
CA ASP A 175 4.01 11.48 -22.06
C ASP A 175 3.44 12.89 -21.85
N LYS A 176 2.69 13.52 -22.77
CA LYS A 176 2.46 14.99 -22.65
C LYS A 176 1.03 15.50 -22.49
N ARG A 177 0.00 14.65 -22.40
CA ARG A 177 -1.36 15.11 -22.05
C ARG A 177 -1.90 14.37 -20.82
N LYS A 178 -1.92 15.08 -19.69
CA LYS A 178 -2.70 14.76 -18.48
C LYS A 178 -4.18 15.14 -18.63
N CYS A 179 -4.61 15.58 -19.81
CA CYS A 179 -5.96 16.06 -20.04
C CYS A 179 -6.88 14.97 -20.64
N PRO A 180 -8.14 14.89 -20.20
CA PRO A 180 -9.15 14.03 -20.81
C PRO A 180 -9.36 14.39 -22.28
N HIS A 181 -10.04 13.51 -23.00
CA HIS A 181 -10.53 13.83 -24.34
C HIS A 181 -11.32 15.16 -24.29
N PRO A 182 -11.03 16.16 -25.16
CA PRO A 182 -11.63 17.50 -25.06
C PRO A 182 -13.16 17.48 -25.03
N GLU A 183 -13.77 16.55 -25.76
CA GLU A 183 -15.21 16.34 -25.76
C GLU A 183 -15.79 15.96 -24.38
N ILE A 184 -15.07 15.13 -23.60
CA ILE A 184 -15.51 14.77 -22.24
C ILE A 184 -15.48 15.99 -21.33
N GLU A 185 -14.41 16.77 -21.41
CA GLU A 185 -14.27 18.00 -20.62
C GLU A 185 -15.39 18.98 -20.97
N ARG A 186 -15.66 19.18 -22.27
CA ARG A 186 -16.78 19.99 -22.76
C ARG A 186 -18.12 19.50 -22.21
N ILE A 187 -18.41 18.20 -22.32
CA ILE A 187 -19.66 17.60 -21.80
C ILE A 187 -19.80 17.87 -20.29
N ILE A 188 -18.73 17.71 -19.52
CA ILE A 188 -18.76 17.92 -18.06
C ILE A 188 -19.00 19.40 -17.72
N GLN A 189 -18.32 20.32 -18.42
CA GLN A 189 -18.49 21.76 -18.24
C GLN A 189 -19.91 22.23 -18.64
N GLU A 190 -20.44 21.77 -19.76
CA GLU A 190 -21.80 22.09 -20.22
C GLU A 190 -22.90 21.58 -19.27
N ASN A 191 -22.60 20.52 -18.51
CA ASN A 191 -23.46 20.00 -17.46
C ASN A 191 -23.23 20.66 -16.08
N GLY A 192 -22.43 21.74 -16.02
CA GLY A 192 -22.21 22.56 -14.83
C GLY A 192 -21.30 21.91 -13.78
N PHE A 193 -20.37 21.06 -14.21
CA PHE A 193 -19.38 20.41 -13.35
C PHE A 193 -17.95 20.75 -13.80
N ARG A 194 -16.98 20.48 -12.93
CA ARG A 194 -15.55 20.65 -13.22
C ARG A 194 -14.78 19.39 -12.87
N LEU A 195 -13.79 19.07 -13.69
CA LEU A 195 -12.91 17.93 -13.46
C LEU A 195 -11.82 18.24 -12.44
N ASN A 196 -11.45 17.22 -11.69
CA ASN A 196 -10.34 17.25 -10.76
C ASN A 196 -9.09 16.72 -11.46
N GLU A 197 -8.33 17.61 -12.08
CA GLU A 197 -7.11 17.26 -12.82
C GLU A 197 -6.10 16.47 -11.97
N ALA A 198 -5.97 16.82 -10.69
CA ALA A 198 -5.06 16.15 -9.76
C ALA A 198 -5.44 14.69 -9.49
N LYS A 199 -6.70 14.30 -9.70
CA LYS A 199 -7.21 12.93 -9.54
C LYS A 199 -7.51 12.22 -10.86
N THR A 200 -7.43 12.91 -11.99
CA THR A 200 -7.53 12.31 -13.32
C THR A 200 -6.38 11.33 -13.55
N ARG A 201 -6.68 10.10 -13.97
CA ARG A 201 -5.68 9.04 -14.20
C ARG A 201 -5.96 8.31 -15.50
N PHE A 202 -4.89 8.00 -16.24
CA PHE A 202 -4.91 7.14 -17.42
C PHE A 202 -4.05 5.91 -17.14
N LEU A 203 -4.63 4.74 -17.31
CA LEU A 203 -4.01 3.46 -16.97
C LEU A 203 -4.00 2.58 -18.21
N ASN A 204 -2.85 1.96 -18.50
CA ASN A 204 -2.72 1.00 -19.60
C ASN A 204 -2.70 -0.45 -19.06
N LYS A 205 -2.44 -1.40 -19.97
CA LYS A 205 -2.49 -2.83 -19.66
C LYS A 205 -1.41 -3.29 -18.67
N TYR A 206 -0.31 -2.55 -18.56
CA TYR A 206 0.82 -2.84 -17.66
C TYR A 206 0.59 -2.31 -16.25
N CYS A 207 -0.31 -1.35 -16.07
CA CYS A 207 -0.65 -0.81 -14.75
C CYS A 207 -1.71 -1.64 -14.03
N ARG A 208 -1.74 -1.55 -12.71
CA ARG A 208 -2.88 -2.03 -11.92
C ARG A 208 -4.12 -1.17 -12.19
N ARG A 209 -5.24 -1.80 -12.52
CA ARG A 209 -6.51 -1.12 -12.84
C ARG A 209 -7.50 -1.35 -11.72
N ILE A 210 -7.98 -0.26 -11.12
CA ILE A 210 -8.86 -0.29 -9.94
C ILE A 210 -10.07 0.62 -10.17
N VAL A 211 -11.27 0.05 -10.09
CA VAL A 211 -12.55 0.76 -10.15
C VAL A 211 -13.20 0.69 -8.77
N THR A 212 -13.43 1.83 -8.12
CA THR A 212 -14.09 1.90 -6.79
C THR A 212 -13.52 0.92 -5.75
N GLY A 213 -12.21 0.69 -5.76
CA GLY A 213 -11.52 -0.23 -4.85
C GLY A 213 -11.50 -1.71 -5.29
N VAL A 214 -12.04 -2.04 -6.46
CA VAL A 214 -12.02 -3.39 -7.07
C VAL A 214 -10.99 -3.44 -8.18
N VAL A 215 -10.10 -4.42 -8.15
CA VAL A 215 -9.10 -4.69 -9.20
C VAL A 215 -9.81 -5.36 -10.38
N THR A 216 -9.53 -4.88 -11.61
CA THR A 216 -10.24 -5.33 -12.83
C THR A 216 -9.32 -5.92 -13.91
N ASN A 217 -8.03 -6.12 -13.62
CA ASN A 217 -7.01 -6.49 -14.61
C ASN A 217 -7.35 -7.74 -15.43
N GLU A 218 -7.62 -8.87 -14.77
CA GLU A 218 -7.91 -10.17 -15.39
C GLU A 218 -9.25 -10.73 -14.94
N ARG A 219 -9.57 -10.55 -13.66
CA ARG A 219 -10.88 -10.83 -13.07
C ARG A 219 -11.18 -9.79 -12.02
N LEU A 220 -12.44 -9.64 -11.67
CA LEU A 220 -12.81 -8.87 -10.48
C LEU A 220 -12.13 -9.45 -9.24
N ASN A 221 -11.36 -8.61 -8.58
CA ASN A 221 -10.57 -9.03 -7.43
C ASN A 221 -10.51 -7.92 -6.38
N VAL A 222 -10.35 -8.29 -5.12
CA VAL A 222 -9.97 -7.35 -4.08
C VAL A 222 -8.46 -7.07 -4.14
N PRO A 223 -7.98 -5.95 -3.60
CA PRO A 223 -6.55 -5.72 -3.42
C PRO A 223 -5.85 -6.88 -2.71
N GLN A 224 -4.66 -7.26 -3.16
CA GLN A 224 -3.89 -8.32 -2.50
C GLN A 224 -3.57 -7.99 -1.04
N SER A 225 -3.32 -6.70 -0.74
CA SER A 225 -3.17 -6.21 0.64
C SER A 225 -4.40 -6.52 1.50
N TYR A 226 -5.62 -6.41 0.95
CA TYR A 226 -6.86 -6.69 1.67
C TYR A 226 -6.98 -8.17 2.09
N LEU A 227 -6.65 -9.10 1.18
CA LEU A 227 -6.65 -10.53 1.48
C LEU A 227 -5.60 -10.87 2.54
N ARG A 228 -4.41 -10.26 2.45
CA ARG A 228 -3.33 -10.48 3.40
C ARG A 228 -3.65 -10.02 4.80
N THR A 229 -4.15 -8.80 4.96
CA THR A 229 -4.57 -8.31 6.28
C THR A 229 -5.64 -9.24 6.87
N THR A 230 -6.59 -9.71 6.06
CA THR A 230 -7.62 -10.68 6.51
C THR A 230 -6.99 -11.99 6.95
N ASN A 231 -6.06 -12.55 6.16
CA ASN A 231 -5.36 -13.78 6.49
C ASN A 231 -4.48 -13.65 7.75
N ARG A 232 -3.79 -12.51 7.93
CA ARG A 232 -2.99 -12.21 9.13
C ARG A 232 -3.88 -12.15 10.37
N MET A 233 -5.00 -11.42 10.29
CA MET A 233 -5.97 -11.35 11.37
C MET A 233 -6.51 -12.74 11.75
N LEU A 234 -6.82 -13.57 10.76
CA LEU A 234 -7.25 -14.94 10.98
C LEU A 234 -6.15 -15.77 11.67
N LYS A 235 -4.92 -15.78 11.13
CA LYS A 235 -3.79 -16.51 11.73
C LYS A 235 -3.55 -16.09 13.18
N LEU A 236 -3.45 -14.78 13.43
CA LEU A 236 -3.26 -14.23 14.77
C LEU A 236 -4.41 -14.56 15.71
N ALA A 237 -5.65 -14.61 15.21
CA ALA A 237 -6.80 -14.98 16.04
C ALA A 237 -6.74 -16.44 16.47
N GLY A 238 -6.23 -17.32 15.59
CA GLY A 238 -6.00 -18.72 15.92
C GLY A 238 -4.84 -18.97 16.90
N THR A 239 -3.80 -18.11 16.90
CA THR A 239 -2.63 -18.28 17.77
C THR A 239 -2.70 -17.49 19.07
N ASN A 240 -3.13 -16.23 19.01
CA ASN A 240 -3.10 -15.27 20.11
C ASN A 240 -4.48 -15.03 20.72
N GLY A 241 -5.52 -15.65 20.16
CA GLY A 241 -6.92 -15.46 20.57
C GLY A 241 -7.56 -14.21 19.99
N LEU A 242 -8.89 -14.25 19.83
CA LEU A 242 -9.68 -13.19 19.21
C LEU A 242 -9.62 -11.86 19.97
N ASP A 243 -9.52 -11.88 21.31
CA ASP A 243 -9.49 -10.65 22.12
C ASP A 243 -8.26 -9.78 21.79
N ASN A 244 -7.08 -10.42 21.70
CA ASN A 244 -5.83 -9.72 21.40
C ASN A 244 -5.82 -9.12 19.99
N VAL A 245 -6.34 -9.85 19.00
CA VAL A 245 -6.46 -9.31 17.63
C VAL A 245 -7.49 -8.18 17.59
N GLY A 246 -8.57 -8.26 18.35
CA GLY A 246 -9.54 -7.17 18.45
C GLY A 246 -8.96 -5.91 19.07
N ARG A 247 -8.16 -6.03 20.14
CA ARG A 247 -7.44 -4.88 20.74
C ARG A 247 -6.47 -4.25 19.74
N TRP A 248 -5.64 -5.08 19.11
CA TRP A 248 -4.70 -4.64 18.08
C TRP A 248 -5.42 -3.91 16.94
N TYR A 249 -6.50 -4.48 16.42
CA TYR A 249 -7.27 -3.88 15.33
C TYR A 249 -7.87 -2.53 15.73
N CYS A 250 -8.42 -2.42 16.93
CA CYS A 250 -8.97 -1.16 17.45
C CYS A 250 -7.89 -0.08 17.61
N GLN A 251 -6.71 -0.43 18.13
CA GLN A 251 -5.58 0.50 18.26
C GLN A 251 -5.12 0.99 16.88
N ASP A 252 -4.88 0.07 15.95
CA ASP A 252 -4.40 0.36 14.58
C ASP A 252 -5.37 1.25 13.79
N ASN A 253 -6.68 1.11 14.02
CA ASN A 253 -7.71 1.87 13.32
C ASN A 253 -8.24 3.07 14.12
N HIS A 254 -7.56 3.46 15.21
CA HIS A 254 -7.96 4.56 16.10
C HIS A 254 -9.41 4.47 16.59
N ILE A 255 -9.89 3.25 16.86
CA ILE A 255 -11.21 2.99 17.41
C ILE A 255 -11.10 3.08 18.93
N PHE A 256 -11.87 3.97 19.53
CA PHE A 256 -11.90 4.14 20.98
C PHE A 256 -12.33 2.84 21.67
N SER A 257 -11.49 2.30 22.54
CA SER A 257 -11.75 1.07 23.30
C SER A 257 -13.04 1.17 24.13
N SER A 258 -13.40 2.38 24.61
CA SER A 258 -14.63 2.64 25.36
C SER A 258 -15.92 2.38 24.57
N THR A 259 -15.86 2.35 23.24
CA THR A 259 -17.00 2.00 22.38
C THR A 259 -17.13 0.51 22.09
N VAL A 260 -16.15 -0.31 22.50
CA VAL A 260 -16.11 -1.76 22.22
C VAL A 260 -16.27 -2.54 23.52
N MET A 261 -17.46 -3.11 23.75
CA MET A 261 -17.73 -3.92 24.95
C MET A 261 -16.99 -5.27 24.95
N ASN A 262 -16.80 -5.88 23.78
CA ASN A 262 -16.11 -7.16 23.63
C ASN A 262 -15.25 -7.13 22.35
N PHE A 263 -13.92 -7.19 22.51
CA PHE A 263 -12.97 -7.13 21.40
C PHE A 263 -13.00 -8.39 20.54
N ALA A 264 -13.23 -9.56 21.14
CA ALA A 264 -13.36 -10.81 20.41
C ALA A 264 -14.58 -10.78 19.48
N ASP A 265 -15.76 -10.43 20.00
CA ASP A 265 -16.97 -10.32 19.17
C ASP A 265 -16.83 -9.26 18.09
N TYR A 266 -16.17 -8.15 18.42
CA TYR A 266 -15.91 -7.07 17.47
C TYR A 266 -15.04 -7.55 16.31
N VAL A 267 -13.91 -8.20 16.59
CA VAL A 267 -12.99 -8.67 15.54
C VAL A 267 -13.59 -9.79 14.70
N VAL A 268 -14.43 -10.65 15.30
CA VAL A 268 -15.21 -11.65 14.54
C VAL A 268 -16.10 -10.96 13.52
N LYS A 269 -16.86 -9.92 13.91
CA LYS A 269 -17.69 -9.15 12.98
C LYS A 269 -16.86 -8.46 11.90
N VAL A 270 -15.68 -7.93 12.24
CA VAL A 270 -14.74 -7.37 11.27
C VAL A 270 -14.31 -8.43 10.26
N LEU A 271 -13.85 -9.60 10.73
CA LEU A 271 -13.41 -10.71 9.87
C LEU A 271 -14.56 -11.22 8.99
N GLN A 272 -15.76 -11.40 9.54
CA GLN A 272 -16.96 -11.75 8.78
C GLN A 272 -17.25 -10.74 7.68
N GLY A 273 -17.25 -9.44 8.00
CA GLY A 273 -17.46 -8.38 7.03
C GLY A 273 -16.39 -8.37 5.95
N ARG A 274 -15.13 -8.61 6.32
CA ARG A 274 -14.02 -8.66 5.36
C ARG A 274 -14.13 -9.84 4.40
N ILE A 275 -14.48 -11.01 4.91
CA ILE A 275 -14.69 -12.22 4.10
C ILE A 275 -15.92 -12.05 3.21
N ALA A 276 -17.03 -11.51 3.73
CA ALA A 276 -18.23 -11.24 2.97
C ALA A 276 -17.97 -10.26 1.81
N TYR A 277 -17.18 -9.21 2.06
CA TYR A 277 -16.74 -8.29 1.01
C TYR A 277 -15.89 -8.99 -0.06
N ALA A 278 -14.93 -9.83 0.34
CA ALA A 278 -14.13 -10.60 -0.60
C ALA A 278 -14.99 -11.56 -1.44
N LYS A 279 -15.95 -12.27 -0.82
CA LYS A 279 -16.94 -13.12 -1.51
C LYS A 279 -17.82 -12.34 -2.47
N MET A 280 -18.27 -11.15 -2.07
CA MET A 280 -19.07 -10.28 -2.94
C MET A 280 -18.33 -10.02 -4.26
N ILE A 281 -17.02 -9.72 -4.19
CA ILE A 281 -16.20 -9.38 -5.36
C ILE A 281 -15.73 -10.61 -6.16
N ARG A 282 -15.14 -11.60 -5.48
CA ARG A 282 -14.46 -12.75 -6.11
C ARG A 282 -15.39 -13.94 -6.38
N GLY A 283 -16.59 -13.94 -5.78
CA GLY A 283 -17.52 -15.07 -5.77
C GLY A 283 -17.42 -15.88 -4.47
N SER A 284 -18.55 -16.47 -4.06
CA SER A 284 -18.63 -17.31 -2.87
C SER A 284 -17.83 -18.61 -3.01
N ASP A 285 -17.66 -19.10 -4.24
CA ASP A 285 -16.95 -20.33 -4.56
C ASP A 285 -15.44 -20.14 -4.72
N ASP A 286 -14.94 -18.91 -4.54
CA ASP A 286 -13.50 -18.65 -4.65
C ASP A 286 -12.74 -19.37 -3.51
N PRO A 287 -11.71 -20.19 -3.82
CA PRO A 287 -11.04 -21.04 -2.83
C PRO A 287 -10.45 -20.27 -1.65
N ILE A 288 -9.96 -19.04 -1.86
CA ILE A 288 -9.42 -18.20 -0.80
C ILE A 288 -10.54 -17.77 0.16
N CYS A 289 -11.69 -17.40 -0.39
CA CYS A 289 -12.84 -16.96 0.40
C CYS A 289 -13.44 -18.12 1.19
N GLN A 290 -13.54 -19.31 0.60
CA GLN A 290 -13.96 -20.53 1.29
C GLN A 290 -12.98 -20.88 2.41
N LYS A 291 -11.68 -20.87 2.14
CA LYS A 291 -10.63 -21.09 3.14
C LYS A 291 -10.74 -20.13 4.31
N HIS A 292 -10.88 -18.83 4.06
CA HIS A 292 -11.02 -17.84 5.12
C HIS A 292 -12.29 -18.05 5.96
N SER A 293 -13.41 -18.41 5.34
CA SER A 293 -14.64 -18.76 6.06
C SER A 293 -14.43 -19.96 6.99
N ILE A 294 -13.92 -21.08 6.46
CA ILE A 294 -13.66 -22.28 7.25
C ILE A 294 -12.71 -21.97 8.42
N TYR A 295 -11.67 -21.17 8.17
CA TYR A 295 -10.71 -20.81 9.22
C TYR A 295 -11.37 -19.99 10.33
N LEU A 296 -12.20 -19.01 9.98
CA LEU A 296 -12.95 -18.22 10.97
C LEU A 296 -13.94 -19.10 11.75
N ASP A 297 -14.68 -19.96 11.06
CA ASP A 297 -15.66 -20.85 11.69
C ASP A 297 -14.98 -21.80 12.69
N ASN A 298 -13.79 -22.31 12.35
CA ASN A 298 -13.01 -23.15 13.27
C ASN A 298 -12.54 -22.38 14.52
N ILE A 299 -12.04 -21.15 14.35
CA ILE A 299 -11.62 -20.30 15.48
C ILE A 299 -12.81 -20.04 16.41
N VAL A 300 -13.95 -19.64 15.84
CA VAL A 300 -15.15 -19.27 16.62
C VAL A 300 -15.77 -20.50 17.30
N SER A 301 -15.73 -21.67 16.65
CA SER A 301 -16.30 -22.91 17.19
C SER A 301 -15.39 -23.64 18.17
N GLY A 302 -14.16 -23.16 18.40
CA GLY A 302 -13.17 -23.84 19.24
C GLY A 302 -12.75 -25.23 18.70
N ARG A 303 -13.02 -25.52 17.42
CA ARG A 303 -12.65 -26.81 16.82
C ARG A 303 -11.17 -26.79 16.46
N PRO A 304 -10.40 -27.85 16.77
CA PRO A 304 -9.01 -27.94 16.33
C PRO A 304 -8.96 -27.84 14.81
N LEU A 305 -8.01 -27.05 14.30
CA LEU A 305 -7.79 -26.85 12.87
C LEU A 305 -7.42 -28.18 12.21
N THR A 306 -8.40 -28.93 11.71
CA THR A 306 -8.18 -30.15 10.94
C THR A 306 -7.85 -29.77 9.50
N TYR A 307 -6.64 -29.27 9.29
CA TYR A 307 -5.98 -29.22 7.99
C TYR A 307 -4.52 -29.61 8.21
N GLY A 308 -4.17 -30.83 7.81
CA GLY A 308 -2.81 -31.38 7.98
C GLY A 308 -2.42 -31.55 9.44
N ALA A 309 -2.75 -32.69 10.03
CA ALA A 309 -2.18 -33.13 11.29
C ALA A 309 -0.65 -33.15 11.16
N GLY A 310 0.02 -32.14 11.70
CA GLY A 310 1.47 -31.98 11.65
C GLY A 310 1.97 -30.76 12.42
N ASN A 311 1.31 -29.60 12.29
CA ASN A 311 1.95 -28.34 12.72
C ASN A 311 1.25 -27.55 13.85
N TYR A 312 0.05 -27.89 14.31
CA TYR A 312 -0.68 -27.02 15.26
C TYR A 312 -0.52 -27.36 16.76
N MET A 313 -0.03 -28.55 17.13
CA MET A 313 0.26 -28.89 18.53
C MET A 313 1.66 -28.46 19.03
N LYS A 314 2.49 -27.82 18.18
CA LYS A 314 3.83 -27.35 18.59
C LYS A 314 3.84 -25.99 19.29
N PHE A 315 2.72 -25.26 19.28
CA PHE A 315 2.70 -23.85 19.70
C PHE A 315 2.55 -23.61 21.21
N ALA A 316 2.31 -24.66 22.01
CA ALA A 316 2.28 -24.56 23.48
C ALA A 316 3.68 -24.43 24.13
N LYS A 317 4.77 -24.44 23.33
CA LYS A 317 6.14 -24.15 23.74
C LYS A 317 6.94 -23.49 22.60
N LEU A 318 6.51 -22.34 22.08
CA LEU A 318 7.40 -21.59 21.18
C LEU A 318 8.45 -20.82 21.97
N THR A 319 9.70 -21.24 21.83
CA THR A 319 10.82 -20.32 22.00
C THR A 319 10.76 -19.28 20.88
N PRO A 320 10.91 -17.97 21.18
CA PRO A 320 10.89 -16.92 20.16
C PRO A 320 12.01 -17.12 19.13
N LEU A 321 11.75 -16.73 17.88
CA LEU A 321 12.78 -16.54 16.86
C LEU A 321 13.63 -15.34 17.27
N ARG A 322 14.95 -15.50 17.34
CA ARG A 322 15.88 -14.44 17.75
C ARG A 322 16.73 -14.00 16.58
N VAL A 323 16.76 -12.70 16.31
CA VAL A 323 17.49 -12.12 15.17
C VAL A 323 18.40 -11.03 15.71
N LEU A 324 19.71 -11.25 15.65
CA LEU A 324 20.68 -10.22 16.01
C LEU A 324 20.84 -9.24 14.84
N HIS A 325 20.37 -8.00 15.02
CA HIS A 325 20.46 -6.94 14.02
C HIS A 325 21.62 -6.00 14.31
N LEU A 326 22.48 -5.84 13.30
CA LEU A 326 23.67 -5.01 13.32
C LEU A 326 23.64 -4.03 12.13
N SER A 327 24.10 -2.79 12.34
CA SER A 327 24.23 -1.79 11.27
C SER A 327 25.32 -0.77 11.57
N ASP A 328 25.78 -0.07 10.53
CA ASP A 328 26.57 1.16 10.65
C ASP A 328 27.93 0.98 11.37
N PHE A 329 28.66 -0.11 11.06
CA PHE A 329 29.96 -0.42 11.66
C PHE A 329 31.07 0.53 11.24
N HIS A 330 31.11 0.92 9.96
CA HIS A 330 32.11 1.83 9.40
C HIS A 330 33.57 1.41 9.66
N PHE A 331 33.93 0.17 9.35
CA PHE A 331 35.32 -0.31 9.52
C PHE A 331 36.32 0.57 8.73
N ARG A 332 37.41 0.96 9.39
CA ARG A 332 38.51 1.78 8.85
C ARG A 332 39.86 1.17 9.19
N VAL A 333 40.83 1.32 8.29
CA VAL A 333 42.22 0.82 8.49
C VAL A 333 43.04 1.73 9.41
N GLU A 334 42.85 3.05 9.31
CA GLU A 334 43.70 4.06 9.99
C GLU A 334 43.41 4.19 11.48
N THR A 335 42.13 4.11 11.85
CA THR A 335 41.72 3.89 13.24
C THR A 335 41.68 2.39 13.43
N SER A 336 42.77 1.78 13.90
CA SER A 336 42.81 0.36 14.21
C SER A 336 41.67 0.03 15.17
N TRP A 337 40.53 -0.35 14.59
CA TRP A 337 39.34 -0.75 15.31
C TRP A 337 39.74 -2.06 15.99
N ASN A 338 40.05 -1.99 17.28
CA ASN A 338 40.25 -3.20 18.05
C ASN A 338 38.86 -3.82 18.14
N ALA A 339 38.57 -4.85 17.35
CA ALA A 339 37.28 -5.54 17.37
C ALA A 339 36.99 -6.11 18.77
N THR A 340 38.04 -6.34 19.55
CA THR A 340 38.04 -7.01 20.84
C THR A 340 37.11 -6.36 21.89
N PRO A 341 37.17 -5.04 22.20
CA PRO A 341 36.29 -4.46 23.21
C PRO A 341 34.82 -4.43 22.78
N LEU A 342 34.51 -4.17 21.50
CA LEU A 342 33.12 -4.25 21.02
C LEU A 342 32.61 -5.71 21.04
N LEU A 343 33.45 -6.68 20.63
CA LEU A 343 33.12 -8.10 20.70
C LEU A 343 32.96 -8.56 22.15
N GLU A 344 33.79 -8.08 23.07
CA GLU A 344 33.67 -8.32 24.51
C GLU A 344 32.41 -7.68 25.06
N ASP A 345 32.08 -6.44 24.72
CA ASP A 345 30.83 -5.79 25.12
C ASP A 345 29.60 -6.50 24.55
N LEU A 346 29.65 -6.92 23.27
CA LEU A 346 28.64 -7.78 22.63
C LEU A 346 28.47 -9.06 23.42
N VAL A 347 29.58 -9.76 23.68
CA VAL A 347 29.59 -11.09 24.28
C VAL A 347 29.26 -11.03 25.77
N ASN A 348 29.63 -9.96 26.46
CA ASN A 348 29.20 -9.67 27.82
C ASN A 348 27.69 -9.35 27.84
N CYS A 349 27.18 -8.59 26.86
CA CYS A 349 25.74 -8.37 26.71
C CYS A 349 24.97 -9.65 26.36
N ILE A 350 25.58 -10.55 25.58
CA ILE A 350 25.02 -11.84 25.15
C ILE A 350 25.18 -12.91 26.26
N GLY A 351 26.21 -12.79 27.10
CA GLY A 351 26.68 -13.83 28.03
C GLY A 351 26.50 -13.53 29.52
N ASP A 352 25.93 -12.37 29.90
CA ASP A 352 25.63 -12.02 31.30
C ASP A 352 24.59 -12.99 31.94
N PRO A 353 24.98 -13.80 32.95
CA PRO A 353 24.12 -14.73 33.65
C PRO A 353 22.93 -14.09 34.39
N ALA A 354 22.95 -12.78 34.67
CA ALA A 354 21.83 -12.05 35.26
C ALA A 354 20.74 -11.70 34.22
N ARG A 355 21.09 -11.70 32.92
CA ARG A 355 20.16 -11.52 31.78
C ARG A 355 19.75 -12.85 31.13
N MET A 356 20.07 -13.97 31.77
CA MET A 356 20.10 -15.35 31.27
C MET A 356 18.73 -16.01 31.10
N SER A 357 17.86 -15.34 30.36
CA SER A 357 16.72 -15.96 29.69
C SER A 357 16.88 -16.00 28.16
N LEU A 358 17.97 -15.43 27.62
CA LEU A 358 18.20 -15.32 26.18
C LEU A 358 19.20 -16.39 25.70
N LEU A 359 18.65 -17.44 25.09
CA LEU A 359 19.37 -18.39 24.23
C LEU A 359 20.04 -17.66 23.03
N PRO A 360 21.09 -18.22 22.39
CA PRO A 360 21.80 -17.59 21.27
C PRO A 360 20.86 -17.23 20.09
N PRO A 361 21.21 -16.23 19.25
CA PRO A 361 20.37 -15.83 18.13
C PRO A 361 20.27 -16.94 17.07
N ASP A 362 19.14 -17.02 16.37
CA ASP A 362 18.93 -17.98 15.29
C ASP A 362 19.44 -17.45 13.94
N LEU A 363 19.51 -16.13 13.78
CA LEU A 363 19.91 -15.40 12.59
C LEU A 363 20.69 -14.14 12.98
N VAL A 364 21.63 -13.73 12.13
CA VAL A 364 22.28 -12.41 12.21
C VAL A 364 21.93 -11.65 10.94
N VAL A 365 21.53 -10.39 11.07
CA VAL A 365 21.23 -9.50 9.94
C VAL A 365 22.10 -8.25 10.01
N VAL A 366 22.73 -7.88 8.90
CA VAL A 366 23.58 -6.70 8.77
C VAL A 366 23.03 -5.77 7.69
N THR A 367 22.55 -4.60 8.08
CA THR A 367 21.85 -3.68 7.18
C THR A 367 22.73 -2.52 6.72
N GLY A 368 23.87 -2.84 6.10
CA GLY A 368 24.75 -1.89 5.44
C GLY A 368 25.69 -1.10 6.34
N ASP A 369 26.48 -0.26 5.68
CA ASP A 369 27.58 0.56 6.23
C ASP A 369 28.57 -0.31 7.01
N ILE A 370 28.98 -1.40 6.36
CA ILE A 370 29.97 -2.34 6.90
C ILE A 370 31.35 -1.68 6.81
N ALA A 371 31.74 -1.30 5.61
CA ALA A 371 32.95 -0.54 5.34
C ALA A 371 32.70 0.96 5.52
N PHE A 372 33.77 1.74 5.75
CA PHE A 372 33.66 3.19 5.81
C PHE A 372 33.69 3.87 4.43
N SER A 373 34.43 3.30 3.49
CA SER A 373 34.66 3.88 2.16
C SER A 373 34.65 2.86 1.01
N GLY A 374 34.09 1.67 1.26
CA GLY A 374 33.96 0.60 0.28
C GLY A 374 35.29 -0.04 -0.13
N ARG A 375 36.36 0.10 0.67
CA ARG A 375 37.70 -0.39 0.30
C ARG A 375 37.92 -1.82 0.74
N LYS A 376 38.62 -2.60 -0.10
CA LYS A 376 38.92 -4.02 0.15
C LYS A 376 39.56 -4.32 1.52
N ALA A 377 40.43 -3.43 2.01
CA ALA A 377 41.08 -3.59 3.31
C ALA A 377 40.11 -3.45 4.50
N GLU A 378 39.06 -2.62 4.37
CA GLU A 378 38.04 -2.44 5.40
C GLU A 378 37.18 -3.70 5.55
N TYR A 379 36.84 -4.35 4.42
CA TYR A 379 36.10 -5.61 4.43
C TYR A 379 36.89 -6.79 5.01
N ALA A 380 38.23 -6.76 4.99
CA ALA A 380 39.03 -7.78 5.68
C ALA A 380 38.84 -7.72 7.20
N LEU A 381 38.76 -6.51 7.76
CA LEU A 381 38.44 -6.29 9.18
C LEU A 381 37.01 -6.75 9.50
N ALA A 382 36.06 -6.44 8.62
CA ALA A 382 34.68 -6.88 8.78
C ALA A 382 34.54 -8.42 8.75
N ALA A 383 35.25 -9.09 7.84
CA ALA A 383 35.26 -10.55 7.74
C ALA A 383 35.79 -11.21 9.02
N ASP A 384 36.88 -10.69 9.57
CA ASP A 384 37.47 -11.16 10.82
C ASP A 384 36.50 -10.98 12.00
N PHE A 385 35.92 -9.79 12.15
CA PHE A 385 34.92 -9.51 13.17
C PHE A 385 33.71 -10.45 13.10
N LEU A 386 33.09 -10.59 11.91
CA LEU A 386 31.90 -11.44 11.74
C LEU A 386 32.22 -12.92 11.96
N SER A 387 33.41 -13.38 11.56
CA SER A 387 33.85 -14.76 11.80
C SER A 387 34.03 -15.03 13.29
N GLN A 388 34.67 -14.10 14.01
CA GLN A 388 34.82 -14.19 15.47
C GLN A 388 33.48 -14.14 16.19
N LEU A 389 32.55 -13.27 15.76
CA LEU A 389 31.20 -13.22 16.29
C LEU A 389 30.47 -14.55 16.11
N CYS A 390 30.43 -15.08 14.88
CA CYS A 390 29.81 -16.36 14.56
C CYS A 390 30.38 -17.50 15.41
N ALA A 391 31.70 -17.55 15.58
CA ALA A 391 32.36 -18.55 16.42
C ALA A 391 31.94 -18.44 17.89
N ARG A 392 31.88 -17.22 18.44
CA ARG A 392 31.49 -17.00 19.85
C ARG A 392 30.03 -17.36 20.13
N ILE A 393 29.11 -17.06 19.21
CA ILE A 393 27.67 -17.38 19.38
C ILE A 393 27.27 -18.74 18.80
N SER A 394 28.24 -19.53 18.30
CA SER A 394 28.02 -20.83 17.66
C SER A 394 27.00 -20.81 16.51
N LEU A 395 27.00 -19.74 15.71
CA LEU A 395 26.12 -19.56 14.56
C LEU A 395 26.88 -19.86 13.26
N PRO A 396 26.35 -20.70 12.35
CA PRO A 396 27.02 -20.94 11.08
C PRO A 396 26.94 -19.70 10.18
N ILE A 397 28.01 -19.45 9.42
CA ILE A 397 28.18 -18.27 8.56
C ILE A 397 27.00 -18.08 7.58
N ASN A 398 26.40 -19.16 7.09
CA ASN A 398 25.25 -19.08 6.19
C ASN A 398 23.97 -18.52 6.84
N ARG A 399 23.95 -18.30 8.16
CA ARG A 399 22.86 -17.64 8.92
C ARG A 399 23.10 -16.14 9.14
N VAL A 400 24.19 -15.59 8.61
CA VAL A 400 24.47 -14.16 8.59
C VAL A 400 23.98 -13.59 7.27
N PHE A 401 23.05 -12.64 7.28
CA PHE A 401 22.44 -12.07 6.08
C PHE A 401 22.80 -10.59 5.98
N MET A 402 23.37 -10.17 4.85
CA MET A 402 23.95 -8.83 4.71
C MET A 402 23.43 -8.12 3.46
N VAL A 403 23.29 -6.80 3.55
CA VAL A 403 23.03 -5.89 2.42
C VAL A 403 24.00 -4.71 2.49
N PRO A 404 24.36 -4.07 1.36
CA PRO A 404 25.27 -2.93 1.35
C PRO A 404 24.57 -1.62 1.73
N GLY A 405 25.32 -0.73 2.38
CA GLY A 405 24.95 0.67 2.64
C GLY A 405 25.65 1.67 1.71
N ASN A 406 25.48 2.96 1.97
CA ASN A 406 26.07 4.02 1.15
C ASN A 406 27.58 4.21 1.44
N HIS A 407 28.07 3.82 2.63
CA HIS A 407 29.50 3.79 2.93
C HIS A 407 30.23 2.56 2.35
N ASP A 408 29.48 1.53 1.95
CA ASP A 408 30.01 0.36 1.24
C ASP A 408 30.32 0.64 -0.25
N VAL A 409 29.90 1.82 -0.75
CA VAL A 409 30.16 2.29 -2.11
C VAL A 409 31.56 2.89 -2.22
N ASP A 410 32.40 2.33 -3.10
CA ASP A 410 33.68 2.94 -3.47
C ASP A 410 33.43 4.17 -4.37
N ARG A 411 33.46 5.36 -3.76
CA ARG A 411 33.24 6.63 -4.46
C ARG A 411 34.28 6.90 -5.55
N ALA A 412 35.49 6.37 -5.44
CA ALA A 412 36.52 6.52 -6.48
C ALA A 412 36.24 5.61 -7.70
N ALA A 413 35.43 4.57 -7.54
CA ALA A 413 35.01 3.69 -8.63
C ALA A 413 33.75 4.20 -9.35
N VAL A 414 33.10 5.29 -8.91
CA VAL A 414 31.91 5.84 -9.58
C VAL A 414 32.28 6.40 -10.95
N SER A 415 31.63 5.92 -12.02
CA SER A 415 31.88 6.41 -13.38
C SER A 415 31.14 7.71 -13.68
N ASP A 416 31.69 8.51 -14.60
CA ASP A 416 30.97 9.68 -15.17
C ASP A 416 29.62 9.29 -15.76
N VAL A 417 29.53 8.11 -16.37
CA VAL A 417 28.28 7.56 -16.90
C VAL A 417 27.26 7.38 -15.79
N ALA A 418 27.66 6.76 -14.68
CA ALA A 418 26.74 6.51 -13.58
C ALA A 418 26.30 7.80 -12.85
N LEU A 419 27.18 8.80 -12.75
CA LEU A 419 26.83 10.14 -12.26
C LEU A 419 25.82 10.85 -13.17
N ARG A 420 26.00 10.75 -14.50
CA ARG A 420 25.06 11.34 -15.47
C ARG A 420 23.70 10.66 -15.41
N GLU A 421 23.68 9.33 -15.40
CA GLU A 421 22.44 8.56 -15.30
C GLU A 421 21.67 8.88 -14.02
N GLN A 422 22.34 8.97 -12.87
CA GLN A 422 21.69 9.36 -11.62
C GLN A 422 21.05 10.75 -11.71
N LYS A 423 21.79 11.74 -12.21
CA LYS A 423 21.28 13.12 -12.40
C LYS A 423 20.09 13.15 -13.36
N ASP A 424 20.10 12.33 -14.40
CA ASP A 424 19.00 12.23 -15.34
C ASP A 424 17.77 11.58 -14.71
N LEU A 425 17.95 10.47 -13.97
CA LEU A 425 16.86 9.78 -13.27
C LEU A 425 16.13 10.70 -12.28
N LEU A 426 16.87 11.51 -11.52
CA LEU A 426 16.28 12.47 -10.58
C LEU A 426 15.41 13.54 -11.25
N LYS A 427 15.68 13.88 -12.51
CA LYS A 427 14.92 14.86 -13.29
C LYS A 427 13.66 14.27 -13.93
N LEU A 428 13.58 12.95 -14.09
CA LEU A 428 12.40 12.30 -14.68
C LEU A 428 11.25 12.29 -13.67
N ASP A 429 10.02 12.56 -14.14
CA ASP A 429 8.82 12.41 -13.30
C ASP A 429 8.52 10.92 -13.03
N GLU A 430 8.73 10.05 -14.03
CA GLU A 430 8.52 8.60 -13.95
C GLU A 430 9.78 7.82 -14.39
N PRO A 431 10.74 7.59 -13.48
CA PRO A 431 12.03 6.98 -13.81
C PRO A 431 11.98 5.45 -14.02
N GLY A 432 10.89 4.79 -13.63
CA GLY A 432 10.80 3.33 -13.53
C GLY A 432 11.10 2.57 -14.84
N ALA A 433 10.69 3.10 -15.99
CA ALA A 433 10.97 2.49 -17.28
C ALA A 433 12.47 2.54 -17.64
N ARG A 434 13.13 3.67 -17.35
CA ARG A 434 14.58 3.84 -17.59
C ARG A 434 15.37 2.93 -16.65
N ILE A 435 15.04 2.91 -15.35
CA ILE A 435 15.66 1.99 -14.38
C ILE A 435 15.49 0.52 -14.82
N SER A 436 14.29 0.17 -15.29
CA SER A 436 14.01 -1.18 -15.78
C SER A 436 14.84 -1.56 -17.01
N ALA A 437 15.07 -0.62 -17.93
CA ALA A 437 15.94 -0.87 -19.07
C ALA A 437 17.41 -1.03 -18.63
N MET A 438 17.88 -0.17 -17.73
CA MET A 438 19.26 -0.19 -17.23
C MET A 438 19.59 -1.50 -16.48
N PHE A 439 18.66 -2.04 -15.69
CA PHE A 439 18.89 -3.28 -14.94
C PHE A 439 18.75 -4.54 -15.80
N LYS A 440 18.03 -4.48 -16.93
CA LYS A 440 17.94 -5.58 -17.90
C LYS A 440 19.16 -5.66 -18.81
N ASP A 441 19.82 -4.54 -19.04
CA ASP A 441 21.06 -4.48 -19.81
C ASP A 441 22.25 -4.85 -18.91
N ALA A 442 22.91 -5.96 -19.23
CA ALA A 442 23.99 -6.50 -18.40
C ALA A 442 25.22 -5.58 -18.35
N ASP A 443 25.52 -4.86 -19.43
CA ASP A 443 26.68 -3.97 -19.50
C ASP A 443 26.42 -2.69 -18.71
N ILE A 444 25.25 -2.09 -18.86
CA ILE A 444 24.84 -0.92 -18.08
C ILE A 444 24.79 -1.28 -16.59
N ARG A 445 24.12 -2.40 -16.23
CA ARG A 445 24.06 -2.89 -14.85
C ARG A 445 25.46 -3.05 -14.26
N ARG A 446 26.40 -3.66 -14.98
CA ARG A 446 27.79 -3.82 -14.53
C ARG A 446 28.47 -2.47 -14.29
N VAL A 447 28.31 -1.49 -15.18
CA VAL A 447 28.89 -0.15 -15.02
C VAL A 447 28.34 0.57 -13.79
N LEU A 448 27.05 0.43 -13.49
CA LEU A 448 26.41 1.04 -12.31
C LEU A 448 26.92 0.41 -11.01
N LEU A 449 27.00 -0.92 -10.97
CA LEU A 449 27.26 -1.70 -9.77
C LEU A 449 28.75 -1.92 -9.47
N ARG A 450 29.67 -1.63 -10.40
CA ARG A 450 31.12 -1.78 -10.19
C ARG A 450 31.65 -1.12 -8.91
N ARG A 451 30.95 -0.07 -8.46
CA ARG A 451 31.26 0.65 -7.21
C ARG A 451 31.08 -0.19 -5.94
N LEU A 452 30.40 -1.34 -6.05
CA LEU A 452 30.15 -2.32 -4.99
C LEU A 452 30.99 -3.59 -5.19
N ASP A 453 31.95 -3.63 -6.13
CA ASP A 453 32.73 -4.84 -6.42
C ASP A 453 33.48 -5.34 -5.18
N SER A 454 34.07 -4.44 -4.38
CA SER A 454 34.71 -4.80 -3.12
C SER A 454 33.75 -5.47 -2.11
N TYR A 455 32.51 -4.98 -2.04
CA TYR A 455 31.45 -5.58 -1.20
C TYR A 455 31.06 -6.98 -1.69
N VAL A 456 30.88 -7.11 -3.00
CA VAL A 456 30.50 -8.38 -3.64
C VAL A 456 31.61 -9.42 -3.47
N ASP A 457 32.87 -9.03 -3.67
CA ASP A 457 34.02 -9.89 -3.45
C ASP A 457 34.16 -10.30 -1.99
N PHE A 458 33.92 -9.37 -1.05
CA PHE A 458 33.82 -9.67 0.37
C PHE A 458 32.75 -10.74 0.65
N CYS A 459 31.53 -10.58 0.15
CA CYS A 459 30.45 -11.55 0.35
C CYS A 459 30.81 -12.93 -0.23
N LYS A 460 31.38 -12.99 -1.44
CA LYS A 460 31.83 -14.25 -2.06
C LYS A 460 32.87 -14.98 -1.21
N ASN A 461 33.83 -14.23 -0.65
CA ASN A 461 34.88 -14.80 0.19
C ASN A 461 34.36 -15.21 1.57
N PHE A 462 33.44 -14.44 2.15
CA PHE A 462 32.87 -14.70 3.47
C PHE A 462 31.93 -15.92 3.46
N TYR A 463 31.04 -16.03 2.47
CA TYR A 463 30.06 -17.13 2.40
C TYR A 463 30.57 -18.39 1.70
N GLY A 464 31.61 -18.28 0.87
CA GLY A 464 31.96 -19.29 -0.13
C GLY A 464 31.22 -19.07 -1.47
N SER A 465 31.79 -19.61 -2.55
CA SER A 465 31.34 -19.32 -3.92
C SER A 465 29.86 -19.65 -4.16
N GLY A 466 29.07 -18.65 -4.61
CA GLY A 466 27.72 -18.84 -5.16
C GLY A 466 26.55 -18.38 -4.28
N LEU A 467 26.76 -18.14 -2.99
CA LEU A 467 25.73 -17.59 -2.09
C LEU A 467 25.80 -16.06 -2.07
N ARG A 468 24.65 -15.40 -2.29
CA ARG A 468 24.48 -13.94 -2.12
C ARG A 468 25.58 -13.12 -2.81
N ALA A 469 25.98 -13.56 -4.01
CA ALA A 469 27.09 -13.00 -4.78
C ALA A 469 26.72 -11.74 -5.59
N GLU A 470 25.53 -11.19 -5.34
CA GLU A 470 25.00 -9.99 -5.97
C GLU A 470 24.58 -8.99 -4.88
N PRO A 471 24.56 -7.68 -5.15
CA PRO A 471 24.15 -6.66 -4.17
C PRO A 471 22.71 -6.81 -3.65
N TRP A 472 21.86 -7.53 -4.38
CA TRP A 472 20.53 -7.94 -3.95
C TRP A 472 20.34 -9.44 -4.21
N TRP A 473 19.57 -10.09 -3.36
CA TRP A 473 19.44 -11.55 -3.36
C TRP A 473 18.17 -11.98 -2.62
N LYS A 474 17.77 -13.23 -2.79
CA LYS A 474 16.71 -13.85 -1.98
C LYS A 474 17.11 -15.25 -1.56
N GLU A 475 16.72 -15.64 -0.36
CA GLU A 475 16.92 -16.99 0.14
C GLU A 475 15.73 -17.47 0.99
N THR A 476 15.63 -18.78 1.13
CA THR A 476 14.74 -19.41 2.09
C THR A 476 15.58 -20.19 3.07
N VAL A 477 15.37 -19.93 4.36
CA VAL A 477 16.07 -20.61 5.43
C VAL A 477 15.07 -21.29 6.35
N GLN A 478 15.34 -22.54 6.67
CA GLN A 478 14.57 -23.25 7.68
C GLN A 478 15.19 -22.96 9.07
N VAL A 479 14.46 -22.28 9.95
CA VAL A 479 14.83 -22.10 11.35
C VAL A 479 13.88 -22.91 12.19
N ARG A 480 14.40 -23.96 12.85
CA ARG A 480 13.58 -24.88 13.63
C ARG A 480 12.47 -25.48 12.72
N ASP A 481 11.21 -25.23 13.06
CA ASP A 481 10.04 -25.69 12.29
C ASP A 481 9.45 -24.62 11.36
N MET A 482 10.11 -23.47 11.20
CA MET A 482 9.65 -22.36 10.36
C MET A 482 10.45 -22.26 9.07
N ASN A 483 9.75 -22.07 7.95
CA ASN A 483 10.33 -21.67 6.68
C ASN A 483 10.30 -20.16 6.55
N ILE A 484 11.47 -19.52 6.57
CA ILE A 484 11.60 -18.06 6.54
C ILE A 484 12.12 -17.64 5.17
N GLY A 485 11.37 -16.77 4.49
CA GLY A 485 11.81 -16.13 3.25
C GLY A 485 12.55 -14.83 3.57
N ILE A 486 13.79 -14.69 3.11
CA ILE A 486 14.61 -13.50 3.34
C ILE A 486 14.95 -12.86 2.00
N SER A 487 14.75 -11.55 1.89
CA SER A 487 15.03 -10.75 0.71
C SER A 487 16.04 -9.66 1.06
N GLY A 488 17.18 -9.60 0.38
CA GLY A 488 18.17 -8.53 0.47
C GLY A 488 18.05 -7.59 -0.72
N LEU A 489 17.92 -6.29 -0.45
CA LEU A 489 17.82 -5.23 -1.46
C LEU A 489 19.02 -4.28 -1.37
N CYS A 490 19.47 -3.79 -2.52
CA CYS A 490 20.51 -2.78 -2.59
C CYS A 490 19.87 -1.40 -2.67
N SER A 491 19.84 -0.67 -1.55
CA SER A 491 19.33 0.70 -1.49
C SER A 491 20.38 1.78 -1.78
N SER A 492 21.65 1.39 -1.95
CA SER A 492 22.79 2.29 -2.12
C SER A 492 23.39 2.32 -3.53
N TRP A 493 22.81 1.61 -4.51
CA TRP A 493 23.35 1.56 -5.87
C TRP A 493 23.39 2.95 -6.56
N MET A 494 22.51 3.88 -6.14
CA MET A 494 22.52 5.27 -6.60
C MET A 494 23.41 6.18 -5.75
N SER A 495 23.91 5.74 -4.60
CA SER A 495 24.57 6.63 -3.66
C SER A 495 25.89 7.18 -4.21
N VAL A 496 26.09 8.49 -4.06
CA VAL A 496 27.28 9.25 -4.48
C VAL A 496 27.70 10.30 -3.44
N SER A 497 26.80 10.73 -2.58
CA SER A 497 27.06 11.72 -1.52
C SER A 497 26.25 11.42 -0.27
N ASP A 498 26.48 12.19 0.79
CA ASP A 498 25.66 12.11 2.01
C ASP A 498 24.41 12.99 1.85
N GLY A 499 23.32 12.69 2.56
CA GLY A 499 22.09 13.50 2.56
C GLY A 499 21.12 13.22 1.40
N GLU A 500 21.00 11.96 0.97
CA GLU A 500 20.21 11.54 -0.20
C GLU A 500 18.73 11.22 0.12
N GLN A 501 18.22 11.69 1.26
CA GLN A 501 16.84 11.42 1.69
C GLN A 501 15.82 11.89 0.64
N GLY A 502 14.95 10.97 0.21
CA GLY A 502 13.90 11.22 -0.79
C GLY A 502 14.41 11.21 -2.25
N GLN A 503 15.70 10.97 -2.46
CA GLN A 503 16.34 10.95 -3.78
C GLN A 503 16.73 9.54 -4.24
N LEU A 504 16.72 8.57 -3.32
CA LEU A 504 17.09 7.19 -3.63
C LEU A 504 15.96 6.46 -4.36
N MET A 505 16.32 5.53 -5.23
CA MET A 505 15.36 4.63 -5.88
C MET A 505 15.90 3.20 -5.76
N LEU A 506 15.03 2.24 -5.50
CA LEU A 506 15.37 0.82 -5.54
C LEU A 506 15.23 0.31 -6.98
N GLY A 507 14.16 0.69 -7.65
CA GLY A 507 13.80 0.15 -8.95
C GLY A 507 13.06 -1.17 -8.82
N LEU A 508 11.88 -1.20 -9.45
CA LEU A 508 11.00 -2.37 -9.43
C LEU A 508 11.63 -3.69 -9.91
N PRO A 509 12.60 -3.74 -10.86
CA PRO A 509 13.19 -5.00 -11.27
C PRO A 509 13.88 -5.77 -10.14
N GLN A 510 14.71 -5.10 -9.30
CA GLN A 510 15.38 -5.79 -8.19
C GLN A 510 14.35 -6.28 -7.16
N VAL A 511 13.33 -5.46 -6.86
CA VAL A 511 12.25 -5.84 -5.94
C VAL A 511 11.48 -7.05 -6.48
N ASN A 512 11.08 -7.02 -7.74
CA ASN A 512 10.39 -8.13 -8.40
C ASN A 512 11.21 -9.43 -8.40
N GLU A 513 12.52 -9.32 -8.52
CA GLU A 513 13.45 -10.46 -8.55
C GLU A 513 13.52 -11.14 -7.18
N VAL A 514 13.61 -10.36 -6.10
CA VAL A 514 13.94 -10.88 -4.76
C VAL A 514 12.74 -11.09 -3.83
N MET A 515 11.58 -10.48 -4.08
CA MET A 515 10.44 -10.65 -3.18
C MET A 515 9.90 -12.09 -3.20
N HIS A 516 9.66 -12.66 -2.01
CA HIS A 516 9.02 -13.97 -1.84
C HIS A 516 7.52 -13.88 -2.12
N ARG A 517 7.16 -14.23 -3.36
CA ARG A 517 5.77 -14.21 -3.85
C ARG A 517 5.13 -15.58 -3.71
N GLY A 518 3.85 -15.58 -3.32
CA GLY A 518 3.14 -16.79 -2.93
C GLY A 518 3.34 -17.07 -1.45
N PHE A 519 2.26 -17.41 -0.74
CA PHE A 519 2.28 -17.58 0.71
C PHE A 519 2.89 -18.93 1.12
N THR A 520 4.12 -19.19 0.70
CA THR A 520 4.84 -20.45 0.90
C THR A 520 5.69 -20.46 2.17
N HIS A 521 5.90 -19.29 2.78
CA HIS A 521 6.76 -19.10 3.96
C HIS A 521 5.93 -18.74 5.20
N ASP A 522 6.45 -19.11 6.37
CA ASP A 522 5.83 -18.80 7.66
C ASP A 522 6.09 -17.36 8.11
N LEU A 523 7.25 -16.82 7.71
CA LEU A 523 7.70 -15.44 7.94
C LEU A 523 8.49 -14.94 6.73
N THR A 524 8.29 -13.69 6.34
CA THR A 524 9.09 -13.00 5.31
C THR A 524 9.80 -11.77 5.87
N MET A 525 11.12 -11.69 5.66
CA MET A 525 11.97 -10.60 6.13
C MET A 525 12.63 -9.90 4.94
N THR A 526 12.63 -8.57 4.95
CA THR A 526 13.35 -7.76 3.94
C THR A 526 14.44 -6.94 4.60
N LEU A 527 15.61 -6.91 3.96
CA LEU A 527 16.79 -6.20 4.39
C LEU A 527 17.10 -5.12 3.35
N LEU A 528 17.32 -3.90 3.80
CA LEU A 528 17.88 -2.80 3.02
C LEU A 528 18.66 -1.89 3.95
N HIS A 529 19.51 -1.00 3.45
CA HIS A 529 20.24 -0.10 4.34
C HIS A 529 19.43 1.15 4.69
N HIS A 530 18.85 1.81 3.68
CA HIS A 530 18.13 3.06 3.87
C HIS A 530 16.67 2.81 4.31
N PRO A 531 16.12 3.58 5.25
CA PRO A 531 14.70 3.51 5.61
C PRO A 531 13.78 3.69 4.40
N LEU A 532 12.58 3.09 4.41
CA LEU A 532 11.65 3.17 3.26
C LEU A 532 11.20 4.60 2.94
N ASN A 533 11.20 5.53 3.91
CA ASN A 533 10.88 6.95 3.70
C ASN A 533 12.03 7.76 3.07
N TRP A 534 13.21 7.16 2.84
CA TRP A 534 14.29 7.77 2.05
C TRP A 534 14.17 7.45 0.56
N ILE A 535 13.36 6.45 0.21
CA ILE A 535 13.06 6.12 -1.18
C ILE A 535 12.15 7.21 -1.75
N SER A 536 12.49 7.69 -2.94
CA SER A 536 11.78 8.74 -3.66
C SER A 536 10.33 8.33 -3.93
N GLU A 537 9.39 9.27 -3.82
CA GLU A 537 7.99 9.06 -4.21
C GLU A 537 7.84 8.60 -5.66
N LYS A 538 8.81 8.93 -6.51
CA LYS A 538 8.91 8.50 -7.91
C LYS A 538 9.14 6.99 -8.07
N ASP A 539 9.52 6.30 -7.01
CA ASP A 539 9.70 4.84 -6.94
C ASP A 539 8.78 4.21 -5.87
N ALA A 540 7.61 4.83 -5.63
CA ALA A 540 6.62 4.34 -4.67
C ALA A 540 6.14 2.91 -4.95
N GLU A 541 6.16 2.45 -6.22
CA GLU A 541 5.77 1.09 -6.57
C GLU A 541 6.71 0.03 -5.95
N SER A 542 8.01 0.32 -5.89
CA SER A 542 8.99 -0.55 -5.23
C SER A 542 8.72 -0.66 -3.73
N VAL A 543 8.43 0.47 -3.08
CA VAL A 543 8.07 0.53 -1.65
C VAL A 543 6.75 -0.23 -1.39
N ASP A 544 5.76 -0.05 -2.26
CA ASP A 544 4.48 -0.77 -2.19
C ASP A 544 4.66 -2.28 -2.34
N GLU A 545 5.55 -2.75 -3.21
CA GLU A 545 5.88 -4.18 -3.35
C GLU A 545 6.59 -4.73 -2.10
N ILE A 546 7.51 -3.98 -1.50
CA ILE A 546 8.19 -4.40 -0.25
C ILE A 546 7.19 -4.53 0.89
N ARG A 547 6.38 -3.49 1.10
CA ARG A 547 5.26 -3.51 2.06
C ARG A 547 4.24 -4.58 1.69
N ALA A 548 4.14 -4.94 0.41
CA ALA A 548 3.25 -6.00 -0.04
C ALA A 548 3.79 -7.39 0.37
N TRP A 549 5.08 -7.65 0.34
CA TRP A 549 5.60 -9.02 0.42
C TRP A 549 6.52 -9.29 1.62
N SER A 550 6.68 -8.33 2.52
CA SER A 550 7.44 -8.49 3.77
C SER A 550 6.50 -8.52 4.98
N ASP A 551 6.86 -9.30 6.00
CA ASP A 551 6.27 -9.24 7.33
C ASP A 551 7.11 -8.37 8.28
N VAL A 552 8.44 -8.34 8.10
CA VAL A 552 9.40 -7.50 8.84
C VAL A 552 10.37 -6.85 7.86
N VAL A 553 10.73 -5.58 8.10
CA VAL A 553 11.73 -4.85 7.32
C VAL A 553 12.84 -4.36 8.25
N PHE A 554 14.08 -4.73 7.94
CA PHE A 554 15.27 -4.33 8.67
C PHE A 554 16.03 -3.27 7.87
N HIS A 555 16.42 -2.19 8.55
CA HIS A 555 17.25 -1.15 7.95
C HIS A 555 18.28 -0.54 8.90
N GLY A 556 19.27 0.17 8.35
CA GLY A 556 20.26 0.94 9.10
C GLY A 556 19.90 2.43 9.14
N HIS A 557 20.92 3.26 9.29
CA HIS A 557 20.87 4.71 9.03
C HIS A 557 19.81 5.48 9.85
N VAL A 558 19.65 5.14 11.14
CA VAL A 558 18.75 5.85 12.08
C VAL A 558 19.53 6.84 12.95
N HIS A 559 19.18 8.13 12.90
CA HIS A 559 19.89 9.19 13.65
C HIS A 559 19.37 9.42 15.09
N THR A 560 18.14 8.98 15.40
CA THR A 560 17.52 9.12 16.74
C THR A 560 17.79 7.88 17.61
N SER A 561 18.09 8.08 18.90
CA SER A 561 18.28 7.00 19.90
C SER A 561 17.02 6.19 20.20
N ASP A 562 15.88 6.58 19.65
CA ASP A 562 14.61 5.94 19.86
C ASP A 562 14.38 4.79 18.88
N ILE A 563 13.82 3.71 19.41
CA ILE A 563 13.15 2.68 18.61
C ILE A 563 12.01 3.37 17.86
N ALA A 564 12.24 3.71 16.59
CA ALA A 564 11.15 4.09 15.71
C ALA A 564 10.50 2.82 15.17
N THR A 565 9.74 2.08 16.00
CA THR A 565 8.78 1.12 15.47
C THR A 565 7.69 1.93 14.78
N THR A 566 7.90 2.18 13.49
CA THR A 566 6.93 2.94 12.71
C THR A 566 5.86 1.97 12.25
N TYR A 567 4.79 1.86 13.04
CA TYR A 567 3.59 1.15 12.60
C TYR A 567 2.97 1.90 11.41
N SER A 568 3.29 1.44 10.20
CA SER A 568 2.66 1.90 8.98
C SER A 568 1.14 1.64 9.06
N GLN A 569 0.32 2.64 8.77
CA GLN A 569 -1.15 2.48 8.69
C GLN A 569 -1.61 1.53 7.55
N CYS A 570 -0.67 1.00 6.77
CA CYS A 570 -0.86 -0.09 5.82
C CYS A 570 0.02 -1.27 6.24
N ARG A 571 -0.52 -2.13 7.12
CA ARG A 571 0.16 -3.23 7.84
C ARG A 571 1.02 -2.72 8.99
N GLY A 572 0.88 -3.35 10.16
CA GLY A 572 1.94 -3.35 11.16
C GLY A 572 3.18 -4.06 10.59
N ASP A 573 3.90 -3.35 9.73
CA ASP A 573 5.30 -3.55 9.45
C ASP A 573 6.02 -3.06 10.70
N ASP A 574 6.74 -3.94 11.39
CA ASP A 574 7.74 -3.47 12.34
C ASP A 574 8.93 -3.03 11.49
N ASP A 575 9.00 -1.72 11.23
CA ASP A 575 10.18 -1.07 10.64
C ASP A 575 11.22 -0.97 11.75
N ILE A 576 12.27 -1.80 11.68
CA ILE A 576 13.28 -1.92 12.74
C ILE A 576 14.59 -1.35 12.22
N GLY A 577 14.95 -0.16 12.72
CA GLY A 577 16.17 0.53 12.35
C GLY A 577 17.16 0.69 13.50
N SER A 578 18.41 0.24 13.35
CA SER A 578 19.48 0.39 14.35
C SER A 578 20.42 1.56 14.04
N ARG A 579 21.13 2.05 15.08
CA ARG A 579 22.25 2.99 15.01
C ARG A 579 23.43 2.31 15.69
N SER A 580 24.61 2.30 15.06
CA SER A 580 25.92 1.85 15.61
C SER A 580 25.81 1.10 16.94
N GLY A 581 25.45 -0.19 16.89
CA GLY A 581 25.11 -0.97 18.08
C GLY A 581 24.37 -2.28 17.80
N VAL A 582 24.17 -3.04 18.87
CA VAL A 582 23.72 -4.44 18.91
C VAL A 582 22.26 -4.49 19.33
N ARG A 583 21.39 -5.13 18.55
CA ARG A 583 19.96 -5.31 18.89
C ARG A 583 19.52 -6.77 18.83
N TRP A 584 18.69 -7.16 19.79
CA TRP A 584 18.17 -8.52 19.97
C TRP A 584 16.72 -8.67 19.49
#